data_AF-A0A932H8K0-F1
#
_entry.id   AF-A0A932H8K0-F1
#
_cell.length_a   1.000
_cell.length_b   1.000
_cell.length_c   1.000
_cell.angle_alpha   90.00
_cell.angle_beta   90.00
_cell.angle_gamma   90.00
#
_symmetry.space_group_name_H-M   'P 1'
#
loop_
_entity.id
_entity.type
_entity.pdbx_description
1 polymer ?
#
loop_
_entity_poly.entity_id
_entity_poly.type
_entity_poly.pdbx_seq_one_letter_code
_entity_poly.pdbx_strand_id
1 'polypeptide(L)'
;MNHADKARNLAVEWPEQGRWILPWIRPALIAAATVTIALAIVVAASKSAWMLLGAGRGFVPEGYYHVWAFVLLFGTLFGQAVGWAGGSAIAVYVMTLVGFPASWRTVRLAMSIVYLGLVVFPLSIYHHLYGGWLLSIPRAGLNEWLTANYPGARWLLIVAHPIIDWSLVPLAVLFLGLLWGSGERLERNSLLQTAAALLLLLTSLAVALSLGIHSTVVHIRIGV
;
A
#
# COMPACT_ATOMS: atom_id res chain seq x y z
N MET A 1 -15.06 -7.83 -41.18
CA MET A 1 -15.38 -7.26 -39.85
C MET A 1 -14.69 -5.92 -39.73
N ASN A 2 -15.44 -4.84 -39.55
CA ASN A 2 -14.90 -3.49 -39.47
C ASN A 2 -14.26 -3.27 -38.08
N HIS A 3 -13.28 -2.36 -37.95
CA HIS A 3 -12.63 -2.06 -36.66
C HIS A 3 -13.64 -1.60 -35.59
N ALA A 4 -14.74 -0.97 -36.01
CA ALA A 4 -15.86 -0.61 -35.15
C ALA A 4 -16.65 -1.82 -34.60
N ASP A 5 -16.78 -2.90 -35.39
CA ASP A 5 -17.42 -4.15 -34.94
C ASP A 5 -16.52 -4.90 -33.98
N LYS A 6 -15.20 -4.82 -34.16
CA LYS A 6 -14.23 -5.36 -33.20
C LYS A 6 -14.29 -4.59 -31.89
N ALA A 7 -14.41 -3.26 -31.90
CA ALA A 7 -14.57 -2.45 -30.70
C ALA A 7 -15.93 -2.65 -29.99
N ARG A 8 -17.01 -2.91 -30.73
CA ARG A 8 -18.33 -3.27 -30.16
C ARG A 8 -18.39 -4.69 -29.63
N ASN A 9 -17.71 -5.65 -30.26
CA ASN A 9 -17.59 -7.01 -29.72
C ASN A 9 -16.51 -7.11 -28.62
N LEU A 10 -15.59 -6.14 -28.56
CA LEU A 10 -14.67 -5.87 -27.45
C LEU A 10 -15.28 -4.95 -26.40
N ALA A 11 -16.49 -4.41 -26.60
CA ALA A 11 -17.39 -4.15 -25.49
C ALA A 11 -17.82 -5.54 -25.01
N VAL A 12 -16.85 -6.14 -24.32
CA VAL A 12 -16.90 -7.23 -23.37
C VAL A 12 -18.35 -7.41 -22.95
N GLU A 13 -18.78 -8.66 -22.90
CA GLU A 13 -19.66 -9.14 -21.84
C GLU A 13 -19.02 -8.78 -20.48
N TRP A 14 -18.88 -7.48 -20.18
CA TRP A 14 -18.70 -6.98 -18.84
C TRP A 14 -19.97 -7.48 -18.17
N PRO A 15 -19.86 -8.34 -17.15
CA PRO A 15 -21.01 -9.02 -16.59
C PRO A 15 -22.11 -8.01 -16.38
N GLU A 16 -23.22 -8.24 -17.08
CA GLU A 16 -24.33 -7.32 -17.18
C GLU A 16 -24.61 -6.71 -15.80
N GLN A 17 -24.63 -5.38 -15.72
CA GLN A 17 -25.18 -4.60 -14.60
C GLN A 17 -24.35 -4.52 -13.30
N GLY A 18 -23.01 -4.54 -13.33
CA GLY A 18 -22.19 -4.12 -12.17
C GLY A 18 -22.33 -5.00 -10.91
N ARG A 19 -23.06 -6.12 -10.99
CA ARG A 19 -23.33 -7.04 -9.87
C ARG A 19 -22.08 -7.80 -9.42
N TRP A 20 -21.02 -7.78 -10.22
CA TRP A 20 -19.73 -8.40 -9.91
C TRP A 20 -18.99 -7.73 -8.74
N ILE A 21 -19.32 -6.48 -8.39
CA ILE A 21 -18.75 -5.77 -7.22
C ILE A 21 -19.42 -6.22 -5.92
N LEU A 22 -20.70 -6.59 -5.94
CA LEU A 22 -21.48 -6.90 -4.73
C LEU A 22 -20.82 -7.95 -3.83
N PRO A 23 -20.26 -9.07 -4.36
CA PRO A 23 -19.54 -10.05 -3.54
C PRO A 23 -18.30 -9.48 -2.84
N TRP A 24 -17.67 -8.45 -3.41
CA TRP A 24 -16.43 -7.85 -2.91
C TRP A 24 -16.65 -6.76 -1.86
N ILE A 25 -17.86 -6.19 -1.75
CA ILE A 25 -18.14 -5.12 -0.79
C ILE A 25 -17.83 -5.55 0.65
N ARG A 26 -18.41 -6.66 1.10
CA ARG A 26 -18.18 -7.14 2.47
C ARG A 26 -16.72 -7.52 2.73
N PRO A 27 -16.04 -8.31 1.88
CA PRO A 27 -14.60 -8.56 1.99
C PRO A 27 -13.75 -7.28 2.07
N ALA A 28 -14.02 -6.30 1.21
CA ALA A 28 -13.28 -5.04 1.19
C ALA A 28 -13.52 -4.22 2.46
N LEU A 29 -14.76 -4.17 2.97
CA LEU A 29 -15.08 -3.47 4.22
C LEU A 29 -14.40 -4.13 5.43
N ILE A 30 -14.40 -5.47 5.51
CA ILE A 30 -13.71 -6.19 6.59
C ILE A 30 -12.21 -5.89 6.55
N ALA A 31 -11.60 -5.97 5.36
CA ALA A 31 -10.19 -5.69 5.18
C ALA A 31 -9.85 -4.23 5.53
N ALA A 32 -10.66 -3.28 5.06
CA ALA A 32 -10.50 -1.86 5.35
C ALA A 32 -10.61 -1.56 6.85
N ALA A 33 -11.62 -2.10 7.53
CA ALA A 33 -11.77 -1.92 8.98
C ALA A 33 -10.58 -2.51 9.75
N THR A 34 -10.17 -3.72 9.40
CA THR A 34 -9.03 -4.41 10.04
C THR A 34 -7.74 -3.61 9.89
N VAL A 35 -7.43 -3.17 8.69
CA VAL A 35 -6.20 -2.43 8.39
C VAL A 35 -6.23 -1.01 8.96
N THR A 36 -7.40 -0.37 9.01
CA THR A 36 -7.57 0.94 9.66
C THR A 36 -7.32 0.85 11.16
N ILE A 37 -7.85 -0.19 11.82
CA ILE A 37 -7.60 -0.46 13.23
C ILE A 37 -6.11 -0.73 13.46
N ALA A 38 -5.48 -1.54 12.62
CA ALA A 38 -4.03 -1.80 12.69
C ALA A 38 -3.21 -0.51 12.55
N LEU A 39 -3.54 0.35 11.59
CA LEU A 39 -2.89 1.65 11.42
C LEU A 39 -3.08 2.54 12.66
N ALA A 40 -4.29 2.60 13.21
CA ALA A 40 -4.57 3.38 14.42
C ALA A 40 -3.75 2.89 15.62
N ILE A 41 -3.64 1.56 15.80
CA ILE A 41 -2.80 0.94 16.85
C ILE A 41 -1.32 1.31 16.65
N VAL A 42 -0.80 1.16 15.42
CA VAL A 42 0.60 1.52 15.12
C VAL A 42 0.85 2.98 15.43
N VAL A 43 -0.02 3.90 14.97
CA VAL A 43 0.15 5.34 15.20
C VAL A 43 0.07 5.68 16.68
N ALA A 44 -0.88 5.10 17.42
CA ALA A 44 -1.02 5.33 18.85
C ALA A 44 0.21 4.82 19.64
N ALA A 45 0.70 3.62 19.31
CA ALA A 45 1.87 3.02 19.96
C ALA A 45 3.18 3.76 19.61
N SER A 46 3.23 4.46 18.48
CA SER A 46 4.40 5.19 17.99
C SER A 46 4.22 6.71 17.98
N LYS A 47 3.34 7.24 18.85
CA LYS A 47 3.01 8.67 18.93
C LYS A 47 4.23 9.59 18.84
N SER A 48 5.29 9.27 19.58
CA SER A 48 6.52 10.09 19.61
C SER A 48 7.24 10.17 18.26
N ALA A 49 7.19 9.14 17.40
CA ALA A 49 7.78 9.21 16.06
C ALA A 49 7.09 10.28 15.20
N TRP A 50 5.76 10.35 15.29
CA TRP A 50 4.97 11.31 14.52
C TRP A 50 5.09 12.74 15.04
N MET A 51 5.25 12.88 16.36
CA MET A 51 5.57 14.16 16.99
C MET A 51 6.94 14.67 16.52
N LEU A 52 7.94 13.78 16.41
CA LEU A 52 9.27 14.10 15.90
C LEU A 52 9.25 14.50 14.42
N LEU A 53 8.47 13.78 13.59
CA LEU A 53 8.25 14.17 12.20
C LEU A 53 7.62 15.57 12.11
N GLY A 54 6.79 15.96 13.08
CA GLY A 54 6.02 17.18 13.02
C GLY A 54 4.98 17.14 11.90
N ALA A 55 4.36 15.98 11.68
CA ALA A 55 3.38 15.79 10.62
C ALA A 55 2.22 16.79 10.81
N GLY A 56 2.10 17.76 9.90
CA GLY A 56 1.07 18.81 9.99
C GLY A 56 1.52 20.08 10.70
N ARG A 57 2.82 20.27 10.94
CA ARG A 57 3.39 21.54 11.43
C ARG A 57 2.91 22.70 10.55
N GLY A 58 2.38 23.73 11.19
CA GLY A 58 1.77 24.88 10.52
C GLY A 58 0.30 24.71 10.12
N PHE A 59 -0.26 23.50 10.21
CA PHE A 59 -1.67 23.20 9.91
C PHE A 59 -2.47 22.76 11.13
N VAL A 60 -1.85 22.06 12.08
CA VAL A 60 -2.50 21.59 13.32
C VAL A 60 -1.63 21.88 14.56
N PRO A 61 -2.23 22.00 15.76
CA PRO A 61 -1.46 22.15 17.00
C PRO A 61 -0.56 20.93 17.25
N GLU A 62 0.58 21.12 17.91
CA GLU A 62 1.61 20.08 18.06
C GLU A 62 1.06 18.79 18.68
N GLY A 63 0.19 18.91 19.68
CA GLY A 63 -0.45 17.77 20.34
C GLY A 63 -1.20 16.83 19.37
N TYR A 64 -1.54 17.29 18.16
CA TYR A 64 -2.29 16.55 17.14
C TYR A 64 -1.43 16.00 15.99
N TYR A 65 -0.10 16.15 16.00
CA TYR A 65 0.74 15.66 14.89
C TYR A 65 0.59 14.16 14.61
N HIS A 66 0.39 13.35 15.66
CA HIS A 66 0.09 11.92 15.50
C HIS A 66 -1.26 11.65 14.81
N VAL A 67 -2.29 12.47 15.06
CA VAL A 67 -3.59 12.36 14.38
C VAL A 67 -3.43 12.74 12.90
N TRP A 68 -2.66 13.78 12.61
CA TRP A 68 -2.37 14.16 11.24
C TRP A 68 -1.54 13.10 10.51
N ALA A 69 -0.57 12.47 11.19
CA ALA A 69 0.16 11.33 10.65
C ALA A 69 -0.77 10.16 10.32
N PHE A 70 -1.75 9.84 11.18
CA PHE A 70 -2.78 8.86 10.86
C PHE A 70 -3.53 9.23 9.57
N VAL A 71 -3.98 10.48 9.43
CA VAL A 71 -4.69 10.94 8.22
C VAL A 71 -3.83 10.81 6.97
N LEU A 72 -2.55 11.21 7.03
CA LEU A 72 -1.62 11.10 5.90
C LEU A 72 -1.34 9.64 5.51
N LEU A 73 -1.08 8.79 6.50
CA LEU A 73 -0.82 7.36 6.26
C LEU A 73 -2.06 6.66 5.75
N PHE A 74 -3.24 6.97 6.30
CA PHE A 74 -4.52 6.43 5.84
C PHE A 74 -4.80 6.85 4.40
N GLY A 75 -4.62 8.14 4.08
CA GLY A 75 -4.76 8.65 2.72
C GLY A 75 -3.77 8.00 1.74
N THR A 76 -2.52 7.81 2.17
CA THR A 76 -1.50 7.12 1.35
C THR A 76 -1.88 5.67 1.10
N LEU A 77 -2.27 4.94 2.14
CA LEU A 77 -2.71 3.55 2.05
C LEU A 77 -3.89 3.40 1.11
N PHE A 78 -4.94 4.22 1.29
CA PHE A 78 -6.12 4.16 0.44
C PHE A 78 -5.80 4.57 -1.00
N GLY A 79 -4.98 5.62 -1.19
CA GLY A 79 -4.50 6.06 -2.49
C GLY A 79 -3.73 4.96 -3.23
N GLN A 80 -2.88 4.19 -2.53
CA GLN A 80 -2.17 3.04 -3.09
C GLN A 80 -3.14 1.93 -3.52
N ALA A 81 -4.13 1.60 -2.68
CA ALA A 81 -5.13 0.58 -2.99
C ALA A 81 -6.02 0.97 -4.19
N VAL A 82 -6.45 2.23 -4.26
CA VAL A 82 -7.20 2.78 -5.41
C VAL A 82 -6.32 2.83 -6.65
N GLY A 83 -5.07 3.28 -6.52
CA GLY A 83 -4.09 3.30 -7.60
C GLY A 83 -3.83 1.91 -8.17
N TRP A 84 -3.79 0.88 -7.32
CA TRP A 84 -3.70 -0.50 -7.74
C TRP A 84 -4.93 -0.95 -8.54
N ALA A 85 -6.13 -0.70 -8.02
CA ALA A 85 -7.36 -1.12 -8.68
C ALA A 85 -7.53 -0.42 -10.04
N GLY A 86 -7.34 0.90 -10.07
CA GLY A 86 -7.39 1.71 -11.29
C GLY A 86 -6.30 1.33 -12.28
N GLY A 87 -5.06 1.18 -11.82
CA GLY A 87 -3.94 0.74 -12.63
C GLY A 87 -4.18 -0.65 -13.23
N SER A 88 -4.75 -1.57 -12.46
CA SER A 88 -5.10 -2.92 -12.93
C SER A 88 -6.16 -2.87 -14.02
N ALA A 89 -7.20 -2.05 -13.86
CA ALA A 89 -8.23 -1.88 -14.88
C ALA A 89 -7.67 -1.29 -16.19
N ILE A 90 -6.81 -0.27 -16.08
CA ILE A 90 -6.11 0.33 -17.23
C ILE A 90 -5.20 -0.71 -17.90
N ALA A 91 -4.45 -1.48 -17.11
CA ALA A 91 -3.57 -2.53 -17.64
C ALA A 91 -4.36 -3.61 -18.38
N VAL A 92 -5.50 -4.07 -17.83
CA VAL A 92 -6.40 -5.01 -18.55
C VAL A 92 -6.83 -4.42 -19.88
N TYR A 93 -7.31 -3.17 -19.88
CA TYR A 93 -7.75 -2.49 -21.09
C TYR A 93 -6.63 -2.44 -22.15
N VAL A 94 -5.43 -1.98 -21.78
CA VAL A 94 -4.27 -1.93 -22.67
C VAL A 94 -3.89 -3.31 -23.19
N MET A 95 -3.88 -4.33 -22.33
CA MET A 95 -3.55 -5.71 -22.72
C MET A 95 -4.55 -6.26 -23.74
N THR A 96 -5.84 -5.97 -23.57
CA THR A 96 -6.86 -6.37 -24.55
C THR A 96 -6.72 -5.62 -25.88
N LEU A 97 -6.31 -4.35 -25.87
CA LEU A 97 -6.03 -3.59 -27.10
C LEU A 97 -4.88 -4.19 -27.91
N VAL A 98 -3.84 -4.71 -27.24
CA VAL A 98 -2.69 -5.35 -27.91
C VAL A 98 -2.91 -6.83 -28.22
N GLY A 99 -4.15 -7.33 -28.08
CA GLY A 99 -4.57 -8.65 -28.57
C GLY A 99 -4.62 -9.77 -27.52
N PHE A 100 -4.44 -9.48 -26.23
CA PHE A 100 -4.70 -10.50 -25.20
C PHE A 100 -6.20 -10.77 -25.09
N PRO A 101 -6.62 -12.05 -24.88
CA PRO A 101 -8.03 -12.37 -24.73
C PRO A 101 -8.60 -11.73 -23.46
N ALA A 102 -9.83 -11.20 -23.54
CA ALA A 102 -10.58 -10.70 -22.39
C ALA A 102 -10.99 -11.89 -21.50
N SER A 103 -10.09 -12.28 -20.59
CA SER A 103 -10.22 -13.48 -19.76
C SER A 103 -9.72 -13.23 -18.35
N TRP A 104 -10.14 -14.07 -17.40
CA TRP A 104 -9.66 -13.98 -16.02
C TRP A 104 -8.14 -14.16 -15.89
N ARG A 105 -7.51 -14.86 -16.84
CA ARG A 105 -6.05 -14.96 -16.90
C ARG A 105 -5.40 -13.61 -17.20
N THR A 106 -5.95 -12.84 -18.13
CA THR A 106 -5.49 -11.48 -18.46
C THR A 106 -5.70 -10.52 -17.30
N VAL A 107 -6.84 -10.62 -16.61
CA VAL A 107 -7.12 -9.83 -15.40
C VAL A 107 -6.09 -10.11 -14.29
N ARG A 108 -5.82 -11.38 -14.00
CA ARG A 108 -4.79 -11.76 -13.01
C ARG A 108 -3.41 -11.30 -13.39
N LEU A 109 -3.06 -11.33 -14.68
CA LEU A 109 -1.77 -10.86 -15.17
C LEU A 109 -1.63 -9.35 -14.98
N ALA A 110 -2.64 -8.57 -15.36
CA ALA A 110 -2.68 -7.12 -15.13
C ALA A 110 -2.58 -6.77 -13.64
N MET A 111 -3.38 -7.42 -12.79
CA MET A 111 -3.33 -7.25 -11.33
C MET A 111 -1.95 -7.56 -10.77
N SER A 112 -1.30 -8.63 -11.26
CA SER A 112 0.05 -9.03 -10.83
C SER A 112 1.11 -7.99 -11.22
N ILE A 113 1.07 -7.51 -12.47
CA ILE A 113 2.02 -6.50 -12.98
C ILE A 113 1.90 -5.22 -12.18
N VAL A 114 0.69 -4.72 -11.98
CA VAL A 114 0.45 -3.48 -11.25
C VAL A 114 0.79 -3.64 -9.78
N TYR A 115 0.47 -4.79 -9.17
CA TYR A 115 0.85 -5.09 -7.80
C TYR A 115 2.38 -5.08 -7.59
N LEU A 116 3.12 -5.77 -8.46
CA LEU A 116 4.58 -5.80 -8.41
C LEU A 116 5.16 -4.40 -8.67
N GLY A 117 4.58 -3.65 -9.60
CA GLY A 117 4.92 -2.25 -9.85
C GLY A 117 4.75 -1.39 -8.59
N LEU A 118 3.66 -1.53 -7.84
CA LEU A 118 3.43 -0.76 -6.61
C LEU A 118 4.33 -1.15 -5.44
N VAL A 119 4.84 -2.38 -5.40
CA VAL A 119 5.81 -2.78 -4.37
C VAL A 119 7.19 -2.21 -4.70
N VAL A 120 7.60 -2.27 -5.96
CA VAL A 120 8.96 -1.90 -6.38
C VAL A 120 9.09 -0.39 -6.59
N PHE A 121 8.16 0.23 -7.32
CA PHE A 121 8.33 1.59 -7.85
C PHE A 121 8.32 2.69 -6.78
N PRO A 122 7.35 2.74 -5.84
CA PRO A 122 7.33 3.76 -4.80
C PRO A 122 8.55 3.69 -3.88
N LEU A 123 8.95 2.47 -3.49
CA LEU A 123 10.09 2.26 -2.60
C LEU A 123 11.41 2.62 -3.30
N SER A 124 11.60 2.18 -4.55
CA SER A 124 12.80 2.49 -5.34
C SER A 124 12.90 3.97 -5.70
N ILE A 125 11.80 4.63 -6.08
CA ILE A 125 11.79 6.08 -6.31
C ILE A 125 12.15 6.81 -5.03
N TYR A 126 11.55 6.43 -3.90
CA TYR A 126 11.85 7.06 -2.63
C TYR A 126 13.33 6.93 -2.28
N HIS A 127 13.91 5.72 -2.40
CA HIS A 127 15.33 5.48 -2.17
C HIS A 127 16.22 6.24 -3.16
N HIS A 128 15.81 6.40 -4.41
CA HIS A 128 16.60 7.15 -5.39
C HIS A 128 16.58 8.66 -5.12
N LEU A 129 15.40 9.22 -4.82
CA LEU A 129 15.20 10.65 -4.57
C LEU A 129 15.78 11.08 -3.21
N TYR A 130 15.62 10.25 -2.18
CA TYR A 130 15.91 10.62 -0.79
C TYR A 130 16.97 9.74 -0.12
N GLY A 131 17.40 8.63 -0.75
CA GLY A 131 18.41 7.73 -0.18
C GLY A 131 19.77 8.40 0.01
N GLY A 132 20.17 9.32 -0.88
CA GLY A 132 21.40 10.10 -0.72
C GLY A 132 21.39 11.04 0.50
N TRP A 133 20.22 11.59 0.84
CA TRP A 133 20.02 12.46 2.01
C TRP A 133 19.95 11.65 3.32
N LEU A 134 19.42 10.43 3.26
CA LEU A 134 19.40 9.47 4.37
C LEU A 134 20.76 8.87 4.74
N LEU A 135 21.74 8.96 3.83
CA LEU A 135 23.12 8.49 4.02
C LEU A 135 24.03 9.56 4.65
N SER A 136 23.63 10.84 4.62
CA SER A 136 24.42 11.98 5.09
C SER A 136 24.05 12.47 6.49
N ILE A 137 22.95 11.98 7.07
CA ILE A 137 22.69 12.14 8.52
C ILE A 137 23.56 11.10 9.24
N PRO A 138 24.46 11.49 10.17
CA PRO A 138 25.25 10.54 10.93
C PRO A 138 24.30 9.66 11.76
N ARG A 139 24.00 8.45 11.26
CA ARG A 139 23.22 7.43 11.97
C ARG A 139 23.92 6.93 13.23
N ALA A 140 25.21 7.22 13.36
CA ALA A 140 25.98 7.00 14.58
C ALA A 140 25.38 7.86 15.71
N GLY A 141 24.64 7.23 16.61
CA GLY A 141 23.96 7.90 17.72
C GLY A 141 22.44 8.02 17.62
N LEU A 142 21.80 7.74 16.46
CA LEU A 142 20.34 7.86 16.34
C LEU A 142 19.62 6.85 17.23
N ASN A 143 20.08 5.60 17.25
CA ASN A 143 19.51 4.57 18.10
C ASN A 143 19.68 4.92 19.59
N GLU A 144 20.87 5.40 19.98
CA GLU A 144 21.20 5.78 21.35
C GLU A 144 20.37 7.01 21.78
N TRP A 145 20.27 8.02 20.91
CA TRP A 145 19.47 9.23 21.16
C TRP A 145 17.97 8.93 21.24
N LEU A 146 17.42 8.11 20.35
CA LEU A 146 16.03 7.67 20.41
C LEU A 146 15.77 6.82 21.68
N THR A 147 16.73 6.00 22.09
CA THR A 147 16.63 5.23 23.34
C THR A 147 16.53 6.18 24.54
N ALA A 148 17.34 7.22 24.58
CA ALA A 148 17.39 8.17 25.70
C ALA A 148 16.20 9.15 25.73
N ASN A 149 15.73 9.61 24.57
CA ASN A 149 14.78 10.74 24.49
C ASN A 149 13.38 10.33 24.00
N TYR A 150 13.27 9.32 23.14
CA TYR A 150 12.02 8.96 22.46
C TYR A 150 11.87 7.43 22.26
N PRO A 151 11.73 6.64 23.35
CA PRO A 151 11.73 5.17 23.27
C PRO A 151 10.60 4.60 22.39
N GLY A 152 9.44 5.26 22.35
CA GLY A 152 8.35 4.90 21.44
C GLY A 152 8.68 5.12 19.96
N ALA A 153 9.53 6.11 19.65
CA ALA A 153 9.97 6.38 18.28
C ALA A 153 11.06 5.40 17.86
N ARG A 154 11.93 4.99 18.80
CA ARG A 154 12.89 3.90 18.57
C ARG A 154 12.21 2.63 18.08
N TRP A 155 11.11 2.23 18.71
CA TRP A 155 10.39 1.03 18.30
C TRP A 155 9.99 1.10 16.82
N LEU A 156 9.36 2.18 16.38
CA LEU A 156 8.91 2.31 14.99
C LEU A 156 10.09 2.46 14.01
N LEU A 157 11.01 3.37 14.31
CA LEU A 157 12.05 3.81 13.37
C LEU A 157 13.24 2.86 13.28
N ILE A 158 13.52 2.06 14.32
CA ILE A 158 14.67 1.15 14.36
C ILE A 158 14.23 -0.32 14.32
N VAL A 159 13.24 -0.71 15.12
CA VAL A 159 12.85 -2.11 15.27
C VAL A 159 11.83 -2.53 14.22
N ALA A 160 10.74 -1.78 14.09
CA ALA A 160 9.65 -2.11 13.18
C ALA A 160 9.97 -1.78 11.72
N HIS A 161 10.73 -0.71 11.46
CA HIS A 161 11.10 -0.27 10.12
C HIS A 161 11.62 -1.39 9.20
N PRO A 162 12.71 -2.12 9.54
CA PRO A 162 13.20 -3.19 8.67
C PRO A 162 12.16 -4.29 8.49
N ILE A 163 11.37 -4.62 9.52
CA ILE A 163 10.32 -5.65 9.42
C ILE A 163 9.25 -5.21 8.42
N ILE A 164 8.84 -3.93 8.45
CA ILE A 164 7.86 -3.36 7.52
C ILE A 164 8.39 -3.42 6.09
N ASP A 165 9.63 -2.99 5.85
CA ASP A 165 10.24 -3.02 4.52
C ASP A 165 10.36 -4.45 3.99
N TRP A 166 10.85 -5.37 4.81
CA TRP A 166 11.00 -6.78 4.44
C TRP A 166 9.66 -7.51 4.29
N SER A 167 8.59 -7.06 4.95
CA SER A 167 7.26 -7.67 4.87
C SER A 167 6.61 -7.54 3.49
N LEU A 168 7.04 -6.58 2.66
CA LEU A 168 6.51 -6.38 1.32
C LEU A 168 6.68 -7.62 0.43
N VAL A 169 7.81 -8.31 0.55
CA VAL A 169 8.11 -9.53 -0.23
C VAL A 169 7.17 -10.69 0.13
N PRO A 170 7.08 -11.16 1.39
CA PRO A 170 6.16 -12.24 1.75
C PRO A 170 4.70 -11.84 1.51
N LEU A 171 4.30 -10.58 1.74
CA LEU A 171 2.93 -10.15 1.41
C LEU A 171 2.66 -10.22 -0.10
N ALA A 172 3.62 -9.86 -0.94
CA ALA A 172 3.52 -10.01 -2.38
C ALA A 172 3.43 -11.48 -2.82
N VAL A 173 4.30 -12.34 -2.26
CA VAL A 173 4.27 -13.77 -2.54
C VAL A 173 2.94 -14.39 -2.12
N LEU A 174 2.41 -14.04 -0.95
CA LEU A 174 1.12 -14.52 -0.47
C LEU A 174 -0.03 -14.03 -1.35
N PHE A 175 -0.03 -12.75 -1.73
CA PHE A 175 -1.07 -12.17 -2.59
C PHE A 175 -1.08 -12.84 -3.97
N LEU A 176 0.10 -12.93 -4.62
CA LEU A 176 0.23 -13.58 -5.92
C LEU A 176 -0.10 -15.08 -5.83
N GLY A 177 0.38 -15.76 -4.78
CA GLY A 177 0.06 -17.16 -4.51
C GLY A 177 -1.44 -17.39 -4.36
N LEU A 178 -2.14 -16.50 -3.64
CA LEU A 178 -3.59 -16.56 -3.49
C LEU A 178 -4.31 -16.28 -4.82
N LEU A 179 -3.88 -15.25 -5.55
CA LEU A 179 -4.46 -14.84 -6.83
C LEU A 179 -4.32 -15.93 -7.91
N TRP A 180 -3.16 -16.57 -7.99
CA TRP A 180 -2.87 -17.59 -8.99
C TRP A 180 -3.32 -18.99 -8.56
N GLY A 181 -3.14 -19.36 -7.28
CA GLY A 181 -3.49 -20.68 -6.74
C GLY A 181 -4.98 -20.89 -6.48
N SER A 182 -5.75 -19.82 -6.27
CA SER A 182 -7.21 -19.93 -6.09
C SER A 182 -7.97 -20.02 -7.41
N GLY A 183 -7.43 -19.43 -8.49
CA GLY A 183 -8.07 -19.39 -9.80
C GLY A 183 -9.43 -18.70 -9.76
N GLU A 184 -10.42 -19.29 -10.42
CA GLU A 184 -11.81 -18.80 -10.43
C GLU A 184 -12.52 -18.93 -9.08
N ARG A 185 -12.00 -19.76 -8.16
CA ARG A 185 -12.58 -19.89 -6.80
C ARG A 185 -12.52 -18.59 -6.02
N LEU A 186 -11.56 -17.72 -6.36
CA LEU A 186 -11.44 -16.39 -5.76
C LEU A 186 -12.69 -15.53 -6.03
N GLU A 187 -13.37 -15.73 -7.15
CA GLU A 187 -14.58 -14.95 -7.49
C GLU A 187 -15.81 -15.40 -6.70
N ARG A 188 -15.81 -16.62 -6.17
CA ARG A 188 -16.99 -17.26 -5.57
C ARG A 188 -16.87 -17.47 -4.07
N ASN A 189 -15.68 -17.35 -3.50
CA ASN A 189 -15.42 -17.64 -2.09
C ASN A 189 -15.08 -16.37 -1.32
N SER A 190 -15.98 -15.96 -0.42
CA SER A 190 -15.83 -14.75 0.40
C SER A 190 -14.60 -14.77 1.31
N LEU A 191 -14.16 -15.94 1.78
CA LEU A 191 -12.94 -16.04 2.60
C LEU A 191 -11.69 -15.73 1.77
N LEU A 192 -11.61 -16.28 0.55
CA LEU A 192 -10.49 -16.01 -0.36
C LEU A 192 -10.50 -14.54 -0.80
N GLN A 193 -11.67 -13.95 -1.06
CA GLN A 193 -11.81 -12.53 -1.37
C GLN A 193 -11.35 -11.65 -0.21
N THR A 194 -11.73 -12.02 1.02
CA THR A 194 -11.33 -11.28 2.23
C THR A 194 -9.83 -11.38 2.45
N ALA A 195 -9.24 -12.57 2.27
CA ALA A 195 -7.80 -12.76 2.35
C ALA A 195 -7.05 -11.95 1.27
N ALA A 196 -7.56 -11.91 0.03
CA ALA A 196 -6.95 -11.12 -1.04
C ALA A 196 -7.02 -9.63 -0.77
N ALA A 197 -8.19 -9.12 -0.33
CA ALA A 197 -8.38 -7.73 0.04
C ALA A 197 -7.49 -7.34 1.24
N LEU A 198 -7.38 -8.22 2.25
CA LEU A 198 -6.49 -8.02 3.39
C LEU A 198 -5.03 -7.95 2.95
N LEU A 199 -4.55 -8.89 2.12
CA LEU A 199 -3.17 -8.89 1.64
C LEU A 199 -2.86 -7.63 0.83
N LEU A 200 -3.76 -7.18 -0.04
CA LEU A 200 -3.61 -5.93 -0.79
C LEU A 200 -3.51 -4.72 0.14
N LEU A 201 -4.42 -4.59 1.10
CA LEU A 201 -4.43 -3.45 2.03
C LEU A 201 -3.27 -3.51 3.04
N LEU A 202 -2.82 -4.70 3.45
CA LEU A 202 -1.63 -4.87 4.29
C LEU A 202 -0.36 -4.48 3.54
N THR A 203 -0.25 -4.81 2.25
CA THR A 203 0.86 -4.33 1.42
C THR A 203 0.81 -2.81 1.27
N SER A 204 -0.38 -2.26 1.02
CA SER A 204 -0.58 -0.81 0.94
C SER A 204 -0.23 -0.11 2.26
N LEU A 205 -0.56 -0.74 3.41
CA LEU A 205 -0.17 -0.28 4.74
C LEU A 205 1.35 -0.32 4.92
N ALA A 206 2.00 -1.41 4.54
CA ALA A 206 3.45 -1.55 4.66
C ALA A 206 4.18 -0.50 3.81
N VAL A 207 3.72 -0.26 2.58
CA VAL A 207 4.25 0.83 1.73
C VAL A 207 4.03 2.20 2.38
N ALA A 208 2.82 2.49 2.86
CA ALA A 208 2.51 3.76 3.50
C ALA A 208 3.36 4.00 4.76
N LEU A 209 3.49 2.98 5.62
CA LEU A 209 4.33 3.03 6.81
C LEU A 209 5.80 3.20 6.46
N SER A 210 6.30 2.46 5.46
CA SER A 210 7.68 2.60 5.01
C SER A 210 7.96 4.04 4.55
N LEU A 211 7.11 4.61 3.68
CA LEU A 211 7.25 6.00 3.23
C LEU A 211 7.18 7.00 4.39
N GLY A 212 6.25 6.81 5.33
CA GLY A 212 6.11 7.66 6.52
C GLY A 212 7.32 7.59 7.46
N ILE A 213 7.85 6.38 7.70
CA ILE A 213 9.05 6.15 8.50
C ILE A 213 10.25 6.80 7.84
N HIS A 214 10.48 6.54 6.55
CA HIS A 214 11.61 7.14 5.86
C HIS A 214 11.50 8.67 5.84
N SER A 215 10.30 9.23 5.64
CA SER A 215 10.08 10.68 5.72
C SER A 215 10.43 11.19 7.11
N THR A 216 10.08 10.46 8.16
CA THR A 216 10.45 10.79 9.54
C THR A 216 11.95 10.80 9.73
N VAL A 217 12.66 9.77 9.27
CA VAL A 217 14.12 9.67 9.40
C VAL A 217 14.83 10.80 8.66
N VAL A 218 14.35 11.22 7.47
CA VAL A 218 14.91 12.36 6.73
C VAL A 218 14.76 13.68 7.50
N HIS A 219 13.64 13.88 8.19
CA HIS A 219 13.28 15.17 8.78
C HIS A 219 13.65 15.30 10.27
N ILE A 220 13.99 14.20 10.95
CA ILE A 220 14.53 14.25 12.31
C ILE A 220 15.93 14.90 12.25
N ARG A 221 16.04 16.09 12.85
CA ARG A 221 17.33 16.75 13.08
C ARG A 221 17.82 16.38 14.47
N ILE A 222 18.90 15.60 14.55
CA ILE A 222 19.60 15.32 15.81
C ILE A 222 20.47 16.55 16.12
N GLY A 223 20.21 17.24 17.23
CA GLY A 223 21.11 18.27 17.76
C GLY A 223 20.91 19.70 17.25
N VAL A 224 19.68 20.22 17.31
CA VAL A 224 19.45 21.67 17.43
C VAL A 224 18.73 21.94 18.73
#